data_AF-A0AAP0H9Z1-F1
#
_entry.id   AF-A0AAP0H9Z1-F1
#
_cell.length_a   1.000
_cell.length_b   1.000
_cell.length_c   1.000
_cell.angle_alpha   90.00
_cell.angle_beta   90.00
_cell.angle_gamma   90.00
#
_symmetry.space_group_name_H-M   'P 1'
#
loop_
_entity.id
_entity.type
_entity.pdbx_description
1 polymer ?
#
loop_
_entity_poly.entity_id
_entity_poly.type
_entity_poly.pdbx_seq_one_letter_code
_entity_poly.pdbx_strand_id
1 'polypeptide(L)'
;MPCVMCRELHGIETCVTGCYYAALVAQGVVNPLQLAQLCSMYIPSAIHRRMTDAPPEERVGVIESFLYHYWARSKDMLRGSMGILEDLSAELAEKNAEVQKLEAELADLKWEHKEKFAAEMVSDDDERLKLELEAELAELQLALKINEKKAEVLKVEDEIDEHKLRCSGRRYQQR
;
A
#
# COMPACT_ATOMS: atom_id res chain seq x y z
N MET A 1 -15.41 23.52 28.49
CA MET A 1 -14.12 22.80 28.61
C MET A 1 -13.34 22.97 27.32
N PRO A 2 -12.05 23.34 27.34
CA PRO A 2 -11.26 23.47 26.12
C PRO A 2 -10.90 22.08 25.60
N CYS A 3 -10.85 21.92 24.28
CA CYS A 3 -10.25 20.72 23.68
C CYS A 3 -8.73 20.72 23.93
N VAL A 4 -8.11 19.55 23.78
CA VAL A 4 -6.65 19.39 23.98
C VAL A 4 -5.86 20.41 23.17
N MET A 5 -6.21 20.59 21.89
CA MET A 5 -5.47 21.51 21.02
C MET A 5 -5.60 22.98 21.44
N CYS A 6 -6.78 23.42 21.91
CA CYS A 6 -6.97 24.77 22.45
C CYS A 6 -6.08 25.00 23.68
N ARG A 7 -5.96 23.98 24.55
CA ARG A 7 -5.10 24.03 25.74
C ARG A 7 -3.62 24.10 25.37
N GLU A 8 -3.16 23.24 24.47
CA GLU A 8 -1.75 23.16 24.06
C GLU A 8 -1.29 24.37 23.24
N LEU A 9 -2.13 24.91 22.34
CA LEU A 9 -1.76 26.04 21.50
C LEU A 9 -1.77 27.40 22.21
N HIS A 10 -2.73 27.60 23.11
CA HIS A 10 -3.06 28.93 23.61
C HIS A 10 -3.05 29.03 25.14
N GLY A 11 -2.93 27.92 25.87
CA GLY A 11 -3.01 27.92 27.34
C GLY A 11 -4.36 28.40 27.87
N ILE A 12 -5.42 28.35 27.04
CA ILE A 12 -6.74 28.91 27.36
C ILE A 12 -7.64 27.89 28.05
N GLU A 13 -8.45 28.39 28.99
CA GLU A 13 -9.40 27.59 29.78
C GLU A 13 -10.74 27.32 29.05
N THR A 14 -10.94 27.91 27.87
CA THR A 14 -12.14 27.70 27.04
C THR A 14 -11.75 27.54 25.57
N CYS A 15 -12.46 26.70 24.80
CA CYS A 15 -12.18 26.62 23.37
C CYS A 15 -12.81 27.81 22.65
N VAL A 16 -12.11 28.29 21.63
CA VAL A 16 -12.61 29.31 20.71
C VAL A 16 -13.84 28.81 19.94
N THR A 17 -14.77 29.72 19.68
CA THR A 17 -15.96 29.44 18.86
C THR A 17 -15.53 29.01 17.47
N GLY A 18 -16.08 27.90 16.95
CA GLY A 18 -15.70 27.35 15.65
C GLY A 18 -14.41 26.51 15.66
N CYS A 19 -13.90 26.10 16.83
CA CYS A 19 -12.73 25.23 16.93
C CYS A 19 -12.94 23.90 16.17
N TYR A 20 -12.16 23.69 15.10
CA TYR A 20 -12.23 22.48 14.28
C TYR A 20 -11.92 21.21 15.09
N TYR A 21 -10.97 21.26 16.03
CA TYR A 21 -10.61 20.11 16.86
C TYR A 21 -11.73 19.68 17.80
N ALA A 22 -12.45 20.66 18.37
CA ALA A 22 -13.62 20.36 19.20
C ALA A 22 -14.73 19.71 18.36
N ALA A 23 -14.95 20.18 17.13
CA ALA A 23 -15.90 19.58 16.19
C ALA A 23 -15.51 18.14 15.81
N LEU A 24 -14.24 17.88 15.51
CA LEU A 24 -13.75 16.54 15.19
C LEU A 24 -13.93 15.55 16.36
N VAL A 25 -13.74 16.01 17.60
CA VAL A 25 -14.00 15.21 18.80
C VAL A 25 -15.50 14.93 18.97
N ALA A 26 -16.34 15.95 18.77
CA ALA A 26 -17.80 15.78 18.86
C ALA A 26 -18.35 14.84 17.78
N GLN A 27 -17.74 14.81 16.59
CA GLN A 27 -18.07 13.92 15.49
C GLN A 27 -17.51 12.50 15.66
N GLY A 28 -16.69 12.24 16.68
CA GLY A 28 -16.08 10.94 16.92
C GLY A 28 -14.95 10.57 15.95
N VAL A 29 -14.47 11.53 15.14
CA VAL A 29 -13.33 11.32 14.23
C VAL A 29 -12.05 11.05 15.00
N VAL A 30 -11.87 11.78 16.11
CA VAL A 30 -10.71 11.68 16.98
C VAL A 30 -11.15 11.79 18.44
N ASN A 31 -10.52 11.07 19.34
CA ASN A 31 -10.78 11.23 20.77
C ASN A 31 -9.74 12.16 21.44
N PRO A 32 -10.01 12.66 22.66
CA PRO A 32 -9.07 13.55 23.35
C PRO A 32 -7.67 12.93 23.57
N LEU A 33 -7.59 11.63 23.82
CA LEU A 33 -6.32 10.94 24.00
C LEU A 33 -5.49 10.94 22.72
N GLN A 34 -6.11 10.66 21.57
CA GLN A 34 -5.48 10.72 20.26
C GLN A 34 -4.97 12.13 19.94
N LEU A 35 -5.70 13.19 20.28
CA LEU A 35 -5.19 14.56 20.12
C LEU A 35 -3.97 14.82 21.02
N ALA A 36 -3.98 14.35 22.26
CA ALA A 36 -2.83 14.48 23.16
C ALA A 36 -1.60 13.71 22.64
N GLN A 37 -1.82 12.51 22.09
CA GLN A 37 -0.79 11.71 21.44
C GLN A 37 -0.16 12.45 20.25
N LEU A 38 -0.97 13.08 19.40
CA LEU A 38 -0.45 13.91 18.31
C LEU A 38 0.39 15.07 18.81
N CYS A 39 -0.06 15.79 19.85
CA CYS A 39 0.70 16.88 20.46
C CYS A 39 2.01 16.42 21.12
N SER A 40 2.13 15.14 21.49
CA SER A 40 3.37 14.58 22.05
C SER A 40 4.44 14.32 20.98
N MET A 41 4.03 14.12 19.73
CA MET A 41 4.94 13.78 18.62
C MET A 41 5.16 14.93 17.65
N TYR A 42 4.15 15.78 17.48
CA TYR A 42 4.18 16.93 16.60
C TYR A 42 3.99 18.23 17.39
N ILE A 43 4.63 19.29 16.91
CA ILE A 43 4.40 20.63 17.44
C ILE A 43 2.93 21.00 17.13
N PRO A 44 2.12 21.36 18.14
CA PRO A 44 0.71 21.70 17.96
C PRO A 44 0.46 22.75 16.86
N SER A 45 1.34 23.76 16.74
CA SER A 45 1.24 24.80 15.71
C SER A 45 1.43 24.27 14.29
N ALA A 46 2.20 23.20 14.10
CA ALA A 46 2.37 22.55 12.79
C ALA A 46 1.09 21.82 12.37
N ILE A 47 0.47 21.08 13.31
CA ILE A 47 -0.85 20.47 13.09
C ILE A 47 -1.87 21.57 12.76
N HIS A 48 -1.87 22.66 13.53
CA HIS A 48 -2.78 23.78 13.33
C HIS A 48 -2.66 24.46 11.98
N ARG A 49 -1.44 24.76 11.56
CA ARG A 49 -1.16 25.31 10.24
C ARG A 49 -1.69 24.37 9.15
N ARG A 50 -1.37 23.08 9.22
CA ARG A 50 -1.79 22.12 8.19
C ARG A 50 -3.31 21.96 8.09
N MET A 51 -4.00 21.96 9.24
CA MET A 51 -5.46 21.90 9.29
C MET A 51 -6.12 23.18 8.74
N THR A 52 -5.48 24.34 8.93
CA THR A 52 -6.00 25.64 8.47
C THR A 52 -5.78 25.81 6.97
N ASP A 53 -4.63 25.36 6.45
CA ASP A 53 -4.29 25.39 5.02
C ASP A 53 -5.17 24.42 4.20
N ALA A 54 -5.76 23.40 4.84
CA ALA A 54 -6.61 22.41 4.18
C ALA A 54 -8.08 22.89 4.02
N PRO A 55 -8.72 22.62 2.86
CA PRO A 55 -10.15 22.79 2.67
C PRO A 55 -10.96 22.04 3.76
N PRO A 56 -12.12 22.57 4.21
CA PRO A 56 -12.91 21.94 5.27
C PRO A 56 -13.21 20.45 5.07
N GLU A 57 -13.46 20.03 3.84
CA GLU A 57 -13.74 18.66 3.42
C GLU A 57 -12.55 17.71 3.54
N GLU A 58 -11.31 18.23 3.54
CA GLU A 58 -10.08 17.43 3.63
C GLU A 58 -9.51 17.34 5.05
N ARG A 59 -9.96 18.21 5.97
CA ARG A 59 -9.41 18.30 7.34
C ARG A 59 -9.49 17.00 8.13
N VAL A 60 -10.52 16.21 7.88
CA VAL A 60 -10.65 14.88 8.50
C VAL A 60 -9.51 13.96 8.01
N GLY A 61 -9.26 13.93 6.70
CA GLY A 61 -8.17 13.13 6.15
C GLY A 61 -6.80 13.60 6.65
N VAL A 62 -6.61 14.91 6.84
CA VAL A 62 -5.38 15.46 7.44
C VAL A 62 -5.16 14.94 8.86
N ILE A 63 -6.18 14.97 9.73
CA ILE A 63 -6.01 14.47 11.11
C ILE A 63 -5.80 12.95 11.13
N GLU A 64 -6.50 12.20 10.26
CA GLU A 64 -6.34 10.75 10.10
C GLU A 64 -4.91 10.39 9.66
N SER A 65 -4.32 11.16 8.74
CA SER A 65 -2.91 11.00 8.34
C SER A 65 -1.94 11.22 9.50
N PHE A 66 -2.13 12.28 10.28
CA PHE A 66 -1.29 12.50 11.48
C PHE A 66 -1.39 11.34 12.46
N LEU A 67 -2.60 10.80 12.68
CA LEU A 67 -2.80 9.64 13.55
C LEU A 67 -2.17 8.37 12.98
N TYR A 68 -2.23 8.17 11.66
CA TYR A 68 -1.57 7.06 11.00
C TYR A 68 -0.05 7.12 11.17
N HIS A 69 0.56 8.29 10.95
CA HIS A 69 1.99 8.48 11.17
C HIS A 69 2.39 8.29 12.63
N TYR A 70 1.56 8.77 13.58
CA TYR A 70 1.77 8.51 15.01
C TYR A 70 1.74 7.02 15.32
N TRP A 71 0.72 6.30 14.82
CA TRP A 71 0.61 4.87 14.99
C TRP A 71 1.83 4.14 14.41
N ALA A 72 2.23 4.46 13.18
CA ALA A 72 3.39 3.83 12.55
C ALA A 72 4.67 4.08 13.36
N ARG A 73 4.86 5.31 13.88
CA ARG A 73 6.01 5.64 14.72
C ARG A 73 5.97 5.01 16.11
N SER A 74 4.78 4.73 16.63
CA SER A 74 4.61 3.96 17.87
C SER A 74 5.02 2.49 17.73
N LYS A 75 5.03 1.97 16.48
CA LYS A 75 5.48 0.61 16.16
C LYS A 75 6.97 0.56 15.83
N ASP A 76 7.46 1.52 15.04
CA ASP A 76 8.87 1.69 14.72
C ASP A 76 9.24 3.18 14.91
N MET A 77 9.94 3.49 16.01
CA MET A 77 10.30 4.87 16.33
C MET A 77 11.29 5.51 15.36
N LEU A 78 12.08 4.69 14.66
CA LEU A 78 13.14 5.14 13.75
C LEU A 78 12.59 5.36 12.35
N ARG A 79 11.88 4.38 11.81
CA ARG A 79 11.42 4.39 10.41
C ARG A 79 9.95 4.80 10.27
N GLY A 80 9.12 4.58 11.28
CA GLY A 80 7.71 4.95 11.26
C GLY A 80 6.98 4.47 10.00
N SER A 81 6.24 5.36 9.35
CA SER A 81 5.55 5.03 8.09
C SER A 81 6.50 4.80 6.92
N MET A 82 7.71 5.40 6.92
CA MET A 82 8.69 5.15 5.87
C MET A 82 9.18 3.70 5.88
N GLY A 83 9.35 3.10 7.06
CA GLY A 83 9.72 1.69 7.18
C GLY A 83 8.69 0.76 6.57
N ILE A 84 7.40 1.05 6.76
CA ILE A 84 6.31 0.28 6.14
C ILE A 84 6.40 0.37 4.61
N LEU A 85 6.64 1.56 4.05
CA LEU A 85 6.78 1.74 2.60
C LEU A 85 8.04 1.04 2.05
N GLU A 86 9.15 1.08 2.79
CA GLU A 86 10.39 0.38 2.43
C GLU A 86 10.17 -1.14 2.40
N ASP A 87 9.54 -1.70 3.44
CA ASP A 87 9.26 -3.12 3.54
C ASP A 87 8.33 -3.58 2.40
N LEU A 88 7.24 -2.83 2.12
CA LEU A 88 6.35 -3.11 0.98
C LEU A 88 7.05 -2.99 -0.37
N SER A 89 7.93 -2.00 -0.54
CA SER A 89 8.68 -1.82 -1.78
C SER A 89 9.69 -2.94 -2.01
N ALA A 90 10.29 -3.46 -0.94
CA ALA A 90 11.18 -4.62 -0.99
C ALA A 90 10.41 -5.89 -1.38
N GLU A 91 9.24 -6.11 -0.78
CA GLU A 91 8.35 -7.22 -1.13
C GLU A 91 7.92 -7.14 -2.60
N LEU A 92 7.53 -5.95 -3.09
CA LEU A 92 7.19 -5.74 -4.48
C LEU A 92 8.35 -6.09 -5.43
N ALA A 93 9.58 -5.71 -5.06
CA ALA A 93 10.77 -6.02 -5.84
C ALA A 93 11.05 -7.53 -5.89
N GLU A 94 10.92 -8.23 -4.75
CA GLU A 94 11.07 -9.69 -4.67
C GLU A 94 10.05 -10.42 -5.54
N LYS A 95 8.77 -10.05 -5.42
CA LYS A 95 7.69 -10.65 -6.22
C LYS A 95 7.85 -10.41 -7.72
N ASN A 96 8.27 -9.21 -8.12
CA ASN A 96 8.58 -8.92 -9.52
C ASN A 96 9.76 -9.74 -10.03
N ALA A 97 10.80 -9.96 -9.21
CA ALA A 97 11.90 -10.83 -9.58
C ALA A 97 11.46 -12.29 -9.77
N GLU A 98 10.55 -12.80 -8.92
CA GLU A 98 9.93 -14.13 -9.12
C GLU A 98 9.17 -14.22 -10.45
N VAL A 99 8.36 -13.21 -10.78
CA VAL A 99 7.63 -13.15 -12.06
C VAL A 99 8.59 -13.17 -13.25
N GLN A 100 9.63 -12.32 -13.23
CA GLN A 100 10.63 -12.27 -14.30
C GLN A 100 11.36 -13.60 -14.48
N LYS A 101 11.67 -14.29 -13.38
CA LYS A 101 12.29 -15.62 -13.43
C LYS A 101 11.38 -16.63 -14.10
N LEU A 102 10.10 -16.68 -13.72
CA LEU A 102 9.12 -17.59 -14.33
C LEU A 102 8.85 -17.26 -15.80
N GLU A 103 8.84 -15.98 -16.17
CA GLU A 103 8.72 -15.55 -17.57
C GLU A 103 9.92 -16.00 -18.42
N ALA A 104 11.13 -15.95 -17.86
CA ALA A 104 12.32 -16.50 -18.50
C ALA A 104 12.23 -18.03 -18.67
N GLU A 105 11.84 -18.76 -17.61
CA GLU A 105 11.60 -20.21 -17.67
C GLU A 105 10.56 -20.58 -18.75
N LEU A 106 9.50 -19.77 -18.92
CA LEU A 106 8.49 -19.99 -19.96
C LEU A 106 9.05 -19.74 -21.37
N ALA A 107 9.91 -18.74 -21.53
CA ALA A 107 10.57 -18.47 -22.81
C ALA A 107 11.53 -19.61 -23.20
N ASP A 108 12.31 -20.11 -22.23
CA ASP A 108 13.21 -21.24 -22.43
C ASP A 108 12.45 -22.52 -22.77
N LEU A 109 11.36 -22.82 -22.04
CA LEU A 109 10.52 -23.99 -22.30
C LEU A 109 9.95 -23.97 -23.73
N LYS A 110 9.45 -22.80 -24.18
CA LYS A 110 8.96 -22.61 -25.56
C LYS A 110 10.05 -22.79 -26.60
N TRP A 111 11.27 -22.34 -26.30
CA TRP A 111 12.42 -22.51 -27.18
C TRP A 111 12.83 -23.98 -27.29
N GLU A 112 12.99 -24.68 -26.17
CA GLU A 112 13.34 -26.10 -26.14
C GLU A 112 12.29 -26.96 -26.84
N HIS A 113 11.00 -26.66 -26.63
CA HIS A 113 9.91 -27.31 -27.32
C HIS A 113 10.05 -27.13 -28.84
N LYS A 114 10.24 -25.90 -29.31
CA LYS A 114 10.44 -25.60 -30.74
C LYS A 114 11.66 -26.31 -31.34
N GLU A 115 12.77 -26.39 -30.62
CA GLU A 115 13.98 -27.08 -31.09
C GLU A 115 13.79 -28.60 -31.17
N LYS A 116 13.18 -29.23 -30.16
CA LYS A 116 12.89 -30.67 -30.17
C LYS A 116 11.98 -31.05 -31.35
N PHE A 117 10.92 -30.28 -31.58
CA PHE A 117 10.01 -30.49 -32.71
C PHE A 117 10.64 -30.21 -34.09
N ALA A 118 11.64 -29.33 -34.16
CA ALA A 118 12.39 -29.10 -35.38
C ALA A 118 13.41 -30.21 -35.68
N ALA A 119 13.92 -30.90 -34.65
CA ALA A 119 14.95 -31.92 -34.77
C ALA A 119 14.39 -33.36 -34.87
N GLU A 120 13.26 -33.65 -34.22
CA GLU A 120 12.64 -34.97 -34.22
C GLU A 120 11.69 -35.13 -35.41
N MET A 121 12.12 -35.88 -36.43
CA MET A 121 11.20 -36.51 -37.39
C MET A 121 10.47 -37.66 -36.68
N VAL A 122 9.55 -37.35 -35.77
CA VAL A 122 8.67 -38.36 -35.16
C VAL A 122 7.78 -38.92 -36.24
N SER A 123 7.97 -40.19 -36.58
CA SER A 123 7.25 -40.87 -37.68
C SER A 123 5.87 -41.39 -37.27
N ASP A 124 5.59 -41.43 -35.97
CA ASP A 124 4.31 -41.85 -35.40
C ASP A 124 3.50 -40.61 -34.99
N ASP A 125 2.37 -40.38 -35.66
CA ASP A 125 1.51 -39.22 -35.43
C ASP A 125 0.95 -39.21 -34.00
N ASP A 126 0.73 -40.36 -33.36
CA ASP A 126 0.18 -40.45 -32.00
C ASP A 126 1.23 -40.07 -30.94
N GLU A 127 2.49 -40.49 -31.13
CA GLU A 127 3.60 -40.13 -30.23
C GLU A 127 3.95 -38.64 -30.35
N ARG A 128 3.88 -38.11 -31.57
CA ARG A 128 4.05 -36.67 -31.82
C ARG A 128 2.96 -35.85 -31.15
N LEU A 129 1.69 -36.21 -31.33
CA LEU A 129 0.56 -35.50 -30.73
C LEU A 129 0.64 -35.51 -29.19
N LYS A 130 1.08 -36.63 -28.61
CA LYS A 130 1.28 -36.74 -27.16
C LYS A 130 2.35 -35.78 -26.65
N LEU A 131 3.49 -35.68 -27.33
CA LEU A 131 4.55 -34.74 -26.97
C LEU A 131 4.10 -33.27 -27.10
N GLU A 132 3.33 -32.94 -28.14
CA GLU A 132 2.77 -31.58 -28.32
C GLU A 132 1.84 -31.22 -27.15
N LEU A 133 0.94 -32.14 -26.77
CA LEU A 133 0.03 -31.95 -25.64
C LEU A 133 0.73 -31.82 -24.29
N GLU A 134 1.78 -32.62 -24.05
CA GLU A 134 2.57 -32.55 -22.80
C GLU A 134 3.32 -31.22 -22.68
N ALA A 135 3.86 -30.71 -23.80
CA ALA A 135 4.52 -29.42 -23.84
C ALA A 135 3.52 -28.26 -23.66
N GLU A 136 2.38 -28.27 -24.35
CA GLU A 136 1.31 -27.29 -24.16
C GLU A 136 0.82 -27.27 -22.72
N LEU A 137 0.66 -28.45 -22.09
CA LEU A 137 0.26 -28.55 -20.70
C LEU A 137 1.31 -27.92 -19.76
N ALA A 138 2.59 -28.14 -20.00
CA ALA A 138 3.68 -27.55 -19.23
C ALA A 138 3.73 -26.02 -19.37
N GLU A 139 3.58 -25.51 -20.61
CA GLU A 139 3.50 -24.07 -20.88
C GLU A 139 2.31 -23.42 -20.16
N LEU A 140 1.13 -24.06 -20.20
CA LEU A 140 -0.08 -23.57 -19.53
C LEU A 140 0.05 -23.58 -18.01
N GLN A 141 0.65 -24.63 -17.43
CA GLN A 141 0.92 -24.70 -15.98
C GLN A 141 1.84 -23.59 -15.52
N LEU A 142 2.90 -23.29 -16.29
CA LEU A 142 3.83 -22.23 -15.96
C LEU A 142 3.20 -20.84 -16.16
N ALA A 143 2.42 -20.64 -17.22
CA ALA A 143 1.65 -19.42 -17.44
C ALA A 143 0.63 -19.15 -16.33
N LEU A 144 -0.03 -20.20 -15.82
CA LEU A 144 -0.93 -20.08 -14.67
C LEU A 144 -0.19 -19.59 -13.43
N LYS A 145 0.97 -20.17 -13.10
CA LYS A 145 1.82 -19.73 -11.98
C LYS A 145 2.27 -18.27 -12.12
N ILE A 146 2.64 -17.85 -13.33
CA ILE A 146 2.97 -16.44 -13.61
C ILE A 146 1.79 -15.53 -13.30
N ASN A 147 0.57 -15.90 -13.72
CA ASN A 147 -0.62 -15.10 -13.47
C ASN A 147 -0.96 -15.03 -11.97
N GLU A 148 -0.82 -16.14 -11.24
CA GLU A 148 -0.98 -16.15 -9.77
C GLU A 148 0.02 -15.20 -9.10
N LYS A 149 1.28 -15.22 -9.54
CA LYS A 149 2.32 -14.32 -9.03
C LYS A 149 2.10 -12.86 -9.40
N LYS A 150 1.63 -12.57 -10.61
CA LYS A 150 1.21 -11.22 -10.99
C LYS A 150 0.04 -10.72 -10.16
N ALA A 151 -0.89 -11.60 -9.77
CA ALA A 151 -1.97 -11.23 -8.85
C ALA A 151 -1.44 -10.94 -7.43
N GLU A 152 -0.39 -11.61 -6.97
CA GLU A 152 0.33 -11.24 -5.74
C GLU A 152 0.99 -9.86 -5.85
N VAL A 153 1.67 -9.58 -6.97
CA VAL A 153 2.29 -8.25 -7.24
C VAL A 153 1.25 -7.14 -7.16
N LEU A 154 0.11 -7.29 -7.82
CA LEU A 154 -0.97 -6.30 -7.82
C LEU A 154 -1.48 -6.00 -6.40
N LYS A 155 -1.59 -7.02 -5.53
CA LYS A 155 -2.00 -6.81 -4.13
C LYS A 155 -1.00 -5.94 -3.38
N VAL A 156 0.29 -6.17 -3.57
CA VAL A 156 1.33 -5.37 -2.91
C VAL A 156 1.33 -3.93 -3.46
N GLU A 157 1.09 -3.74 -4.75
CA GLU A 157 0.92 -2.40 -5.35
C GLU A 157 -0.28 -1.66 -4.75
N ASP A 158 -1.42 -2.34 -4.59
CA ASP A 158 -2.62 -1.78 -3.95
C ASP A 158 -2.34 -1.40 -2.49
N GLU A 159 -1.61 -2.23 -1.74
CA GLU A 159 -1.21 -1.94 -0.35
C GLU A 159 -0.27 -0.73 -0.26
N ILE A 160 0.67 -0.59 -1.20
CA ILE A 160 1.55 0.58 -1.31
C ILE A 160 0.74 1.85 -1.57
N ASP A 161 -0.23 1.79 -2.48
CA ASP A 161 -1.05 2.96 -2.81
C ASP A 161 -2.00 3.32 -1.68
N GLU A 162 -2.57 2.34 -0.98
CA GLU A 162 -3.33 2.59 0.25
C GLU A 162 -2.45 3.23 1.32
N HIS A 163 -1.23 2.75 1.50
CA HIS A 163 -0.26 3.33 2.44
C HIS A 163 0.04 4.80 2.11
N LYS A 164 0.31 5.12 0.84
CA LYS A 164 0.54 6.50 0.38
C LYS A 164 -0.67 7.39 0.62
N LEU A 165 -1.89 6.88 0.41
CA LEU A 165 -3.12 7.63 0.64
C LEU A 165 -3.29 7.97 2.11
N ARG A 166 -3.14 6.98 3.00
CA ARG A 166 -3.16 7.17 4.46
C ARG A 166 -2.13 8.20 4.91
N CYS A 167 -0.90 8.14 4.38
CA CYS A 167 0.13 9.14 4.65
C CYS A 167 -0.25 10.55 4.15
N SER A 168 -0.84 10.65 2.96
CA SER A 168 -1.18 11.97 2.37
C SER A 168 -2.38 12.66 3.00
N GLY A 169 -3.21 11.91 3.73
CA GLY A 169 -4.48 12.41 4.28
C GLY A 169 -5.54 12.63 3.21
N ARG A 170 -5.37 12.05 2.03
CA ARG A 170 -6.40 12.03 0.98
C ARG A 170 -7.19 10.73 1.10
N ARG A 171 -8.50 10.83 1.23
CA ARG A 171 -9.38 9.69 0.96
C ARG A 171 -9.51 9.54 -0.55
N TYR A 172 -9.58 8.30 -1.04
CA TYR A 172 -10.08 8.05 -2.40
C TYR A 172 -11.42 8.79 -2.51
N GLN A 173 -11.47 9.87 -3.31
CA GLN A 173 -12.73 10.25 -3.92
C GLN A 173 -13.01 9.11 -4.90
N GLN A 174 -13.68 8.05 -4.42
CA GLN A 174 -14.17 6.99 -5.28
C GLN A 174 -15.00 7.67 -6.37
N ARG A 175 -14.50 7.58 -7.61
CA ARG A 175 -15.30 7.80 -8.81
C ARG A 175 -16.17 6.58 -9.04
#